data_AF-H1V4V5-F1
#
_entry.id   AF-H1V4V5-F1
#
_cell.length_a   1.000
_cell.length_b   1.000
_cell.length_c   1.000
_cell.angle_alpha   90.00
_cell.angle_beta   90.00
_cell.angle_gamma   90.00
#
_symmetry.space_group_name_H-M   'P 1'
#
loop_
_entity.id
_entity.type
_entity.pdbx_description
1 polymer ?
#
loop_
_entity_poly.entity_id
_entity_poly.type
_entity_poly.pdbx_seq_one_letter_code
_entity_poly.pdbx_strand_id
1 'polypeptide(L)'
;MRWLTSFAGYLAPIFLILSPVLSYSDQALSMHKKKSSAGFSLDIPLIMLVASLLKIFYWPGSRFDTALLIQALLMIVMQVILLKIALDHRLPPSSKGGEAATPFANVNDGPVFGSQRPYHFWQWRSPKPYWQFLLYLFIGLTVCELLLAPVRPLYQTYSTIIGYVGLSVEATLPLPQVFANARSQSCKGFRFSVLASWLIGDAMKMFWFFTSTTEITWAFKLCGIFQACCDSFLGVQYLMYGDGEKGEVKEHPMSQYPQYPNGVYKPPLPEHVSGRSSPAGRRTSSPYGKELR
;
A
#
# COMPACT_ATOMS: atom_id res chain seq x y z
N MET A 1 -37.93 -2.45 -1.33
CA MET A 1 -36.86 -2.49 -0.30
C MET A 1 -36.33 -3.91 -0.04
N ARG A 2 -37.18 -4.93 0.17
CA ARG A 2 -36.73 -6.34 0.40
C ARG A 2 -35.85 -6.94 -0.72
N TRP A 3 -36.13 -6.62 -1.99
CA TRP A 3 -35.32 -7.12 -3.11
C TRP A 3 -33.89 -6.55 -3.12
N LEU A 4 -33.72 -5.26 -2.79
CA LEU A 4 -32.41 -4.62 -2.70
C LEU A 4 -31.57 -5.20 -1.56
N THR A 5 -32.17 -5.42 -0.39
CA THR A 5 -31.49 -6.06 0.75
C THR A 5 -31.08 -7.50 0.43
N SER A 6 -31.93 -8.26 -0.27
CA SER A 6 -31.60 -9.63 -0.67
C SER A 6 -30.48 -9.66 -1.72
N PHE A 7 -30.54 -8.78 -2.73
CA PHE A 7 -29.52 -8.70 -3.77
C PHE A 7 -28.15 -8.29 -3.21
N ALA A 8 -28.12 -7.24 -2.39
CA ALA A 8 -26.91 -6.80 -1.71
C ALA A 8 -26.40 -7.83 -0.68
N GLY A 9 -27.30 -8.59 -0.05
CA GLY A 9 -26.94 -9.68 0.88
C GLY A 9 -26.14 -10.81 0.23
N TYR A 10 -26.38 -11.11 -1.06
CA TYR A 10 -25.59 -12.11 -1.80
C TYR A 10 -24.37 -11.50 -2.50
N LEU A 11 -24.50 -10.29 -3.05
CA LEU A 11 -23.40 -9.66 -3.77
C LEU A 11 -22.29 -9.14 -2.87
N ALA A 12 -22.62 -8.60 -1.69
CA ALA A 12 -21.61 -7.99 -0.83
C ALA A 12 -20.58 -9.01 -0.31
N PRO A 13 -20.94 -10.22 0.17
CA PRO A 13 -19.96 -11.26 0.51
C PRO A 13 -19.06 -11.63 -0.66
N ILE A 14 -19.62 -11.83 -1.85
CA ILE A 14 -18.85 -12.20 -3.06
C ILE A 14 -17.87 -11.07 -3.40
N PHE A 15 -18.34 -9.83 -3.41
CA PHE A 15 -17.52 -8.66 -3.66
C PHE A 15 -16.40 -8.53 -2.62
N LEU A 16 -16.70 -8.70 -1.33
CA LEU A 16 -15.70 -8.65 -0.26
C LEU A 16 -14.63 -9.73 -0.42
N ILE A 17 -15.02 -10.97 -0.73
CA ILE A 17 -14.13 -12.10 -0.97
C ILE A 17 -13.21 -11.84 -2.18
N LEU A 18 -13.77 -11.32 -3.28
CA LEU A 18 -13.02 -11.08 -4.52
C LEU A 18 -12.22 -9.77 -4.52
N SER A 19 -12.59 -8.82 -3.66
CA SER A 19 -11.95 -7.50 -3.59
C SER A 19 -10.42 -7.54 -3.55
N PRO A 20 -9.74 -8.41 -2.76
CA PRO A 20 -8.29 -8.41 -2.71
C PRO A 20 -7.69 -8.87 -4.04
N VAL A 21 -8.32 -9.88 -4.65
CA VAL A 21 -7.87 -10.39 -5.95
C VAL A 21 -8.01 -9.30 -7.00
N LEU A 22 -9.15 -8.61 -7.06
CA LEU A 22 -9.38 -7.56 -8.05
C LEU A 22 -8.46 -6.36 -7.84
N SER A 23 -8.30 -5.88 -6.60
CA SER A 23 -7.52 -4.68 -6.29
C SER A 23 -6.00 -4.87 -6.44
N TYR A 24 -5.47 -6.07 -6.17
CA TYR A 24 -4.03 -6.33 -6.15
C TYR A 24 -3.52 -7.08 -7.38
N SER A 25 -4.37 -7.78 -8.14
CA SER A 25 -3.97 -8.45 -9.40
C SER A 25 -3.38 -7.47 -10.39
N ASP A 26 -4.04 -6.33 -10.64
CA ASP A 26 -3.55 -5.33 -11.60
C ASP A 26 -2.20 -4.74 -11.17
N GLN A 27 -2.01 -4.54 -9.87
CA GLN A 27 -0.75 -4.05 -9.31
C GLN A 27 0.37 -5.09 -9.48
N ALA A 28 0.09 -6.35 -9.15
CA ALA A 28 1.03 -7.47 -9.30
C ALA A 28 1.44 -7.65 -10.77
N LEU A 29 0.47 -7.65 -11.69
CA LEU A 29 0.69 -7.78 -13.12
C LEU A 29 1.48 -6.59 -13.68
N SER A 30 1.16 -5.37 -13.25
CA SER A 30 1.90 -4.15 -13.64
C SER A 30 3.37 -4.24 -13.24
N MET A 31 3.67 -4.60 -11.98
CA MET A 31 5.06 -4.73 -11.51
C MET A 31 5.80 -5.86 -12.22
N HIS A 32 5.14 -7.01 -12.42
CA HIS A 32 5.74 -8.16 -13.08
C HIS A 32 6.05 -7.89 -14.57
N LYS A 33 5.16 -7.17 -15.28
CA LYS A 33 5.37 -6.78 -16.68
C LYS A 33 6.46 -5.72 -16.82
N LYS A 34 6.45 -4.71 -15.94
CA LYS A 34 7.43 -3.60 -15.98
C LYS A 34 8.81 -3.98 -15.44
N LYS A 35 8.94 -5.16 -14.82
CA LYS A 35 10.15 -5.61 -14.14
C LYS A 35 10.71 -4.58 -13.16
N SER A 36 9.80 -3.83 -12.54
CA SER A 36 10.14 -2.76 -11.60
C SER A 36 9.01 -2.59 -10.60
N SER A 37 9.39 -2.51 -9.32
CA SER A 37 8.49 -2.13 -8.22
C SER A 37 8.65 -0.65 -7.82
N ALA A 38 9.22 0.19 -8.69
CA ALA A 38 9.42 1.61 -8.39
C ALA A 38 8.09 2.30 -8.09
N GLY A 39 8.07 3.07 -7.00
CA GLY A 39 6.87 3.76 -6.52
C GLY A 39 5.81 2.86 -5.89
N PHE A 40 6.08 1.57 -5.65
CA PHE A 40 5.21 0.72 -4.84
C PHE A 40 5.64 0.72 -3.36
N SER A 41 4.70 0.90 -2.44
CA SER A 41 4.99 0.83 -1.01
C SER A 41 4.90 -0.61 -0.50
N LEU A 42 6.01 -1.13 0.03
CA LEU A 42 6.03 -2.44 0.68
C LEU A 42 5.19 -2.49 1.97
N ASP A 43 4.84 -1.33 2.54
CA ASP A 43 4.02 -1.25 3.76
C ASP A 43 2.59 -1.73 3.54
N ILE A 44 2.08 -1.67 2.29
CA ILE A 44 0.74 -2.18 1.97
C ILE A 44 0.68 -3.69 2.23
N PRO A 45 1.56 -4.54 1.64
CA PRO A 45 1.65 -5.95 2.01
C PRO A 45 1.85 -6.19 3.51
N LEU A 46 2.66 -5.39 4.21
CA LEU A 46 2.86 -5.56 5.66
C LEU A 46 1.54 -5.46 6.43
N ILE A 47 0.86 -4.33 6.28
CA ILE A 47 -0.36 -4.01 7.03
C ILE A 47 -1.41 -5.09 6.74
N MET A 48 -1.60 -5.43 5.47
CA MET A 48 -2.62 -6.39 5.06
C MET A 48 -2.30 -7.83 5.48
N LEU A 49 -1.02 -8.25 5.47
CA LEU A 49 -0.60 -9.56 5.95
C LEU A 49 -0.76 -9.68 7.46
N VAL A 50 -0.29 -8.69 8.22
CA VAL A 50 -0.39 -8.68 9.69
C VAL A 50 -1.87 -8.70 10.11
N ALA A 51 -2.69 -7.82 9.54
CA ALA A 51 -4.13 -7.78 9.82
C ALA A 51 -4.81 -9.12 9.51
N SER A 52 -4.52 -9.70 8.34
CA SER A 52 -5.18 -10.94 7.90
C SER A 52 -4.72 -12.16 8.68
N LEU A 53 -3.46 -12.24 9.07
CA LEU A 53 -2.96 -13.28 9.98
C LEU A 53 -3.67 -13.21 11.32
N LEU A 54 -3.74 -12.02 11.94
CA LEU A 54 -4.44 -11.82 13.21
C LEU A 54 -5.93 -12.19 13.11
N LYS A 55 -6.61 -11.84 12.00
CA LYS A 55 -8.00 -12.23 11.75
C LYS A 55 -8.19 -13.75 11.69
N ILE A 56 -7.25 -14.49 11.09
CA ILE A 56 -7.33 -15.97 11.06
C ILE A 56 -7.22 -16.56 12.46
N PHE A 57 -6.28 -16.09 13.28
CA PHE A 57 -6.14 -16.56 14.66
C PHE A 57 -7.26 -16.06 15.59
N TYR A 58 -7.94 -14.97 15.23
CA TYR A 58 -9.15 -14.51 15.92
C TYR A 58 -10.38 -15.40 15.66
N TRP A 59 -10.44 -16.04 14.48
CA TRP A 59 -11.63 -16.79 14.06
C TRP A 59 -12.00 -17.96 14.98
N PRO A 60 -11.06 -18.80 15.48
CA PRO A 60 -11.36 -19.85 16.44
C PRO A 60 -12.11 -19.37 17.69
N GLY A 61 -11.79 -18.18 18.21
CA GLY A 61 -12.37 -17.66 19.45
C GLY A 61 -13.66 -16.85 19.30
N SER A 62 -13.92 -16.26 18.13
CA SER A 62 -15.16 -15.46 17.91
C SER A 62 -16.07 -15.95 16.77
N ARG A 63 -15.63 -16.92 15.95
CA ARG A 63 -16.39 -17.56 14.86
C ARG A 63 -17.24 -16.60 14.02
N PHE A 64 -16.63 -15.51 13.58
CA PHE A 64 -17.27 -14.53 12.71
C PHE A 64 -17.56 -15.11 11.30
N ASP A 65 -18.36 -14.37 10.53
CA ASP A 65 -18.83 -14.76 9.19
C ASP A 65 -17.75 -15.37 8.28
N THR A 66 -18.11 -16.46 7.59
CA THR A 66 -17.18 -17.23 6.75
C THR A 66 -16.67 -16.42 5.55
N ALA A 67 -17.45 -15.49 5.02
CA ALA A 67 -16.99 -14.63 3.93
C ALA A 67 -15.82 -13.73 4.36
N LEU A 68 -15.83 -13.24 5.60
CA LEU A 68 -14.72 -12.46 6.17
C LEU A 68 -13.48 -13.33 6.40
N LEU A 69 -13.67 -14.61 6.76
CA LEU A 69 -12.57 -15.56 6.89
C LEU A 69 -11.93 -15.86 5.52
N ILE A 70 -12.75 -16.17 4.51
CA ILE A 70 -12.27 -16.40 3.14
C ILE A 70 -11.59 -15.14 2.60
N GLN A 71 -12.14 -13.96 2.86
CA GLN A 71 -11.51 -12.69 2.49
C GLN A 71 -10.13 -12.52 3.13
N ALA A 72 -9.96 -12.85 4.41
CA ALA A 72 -8.65 -12.81 5.08
C ALA A 72 -7.66 -13.83 4.48
N LEU A 73 -8.11 -15.06 4.19
CA LEU A 73 -7.27 -16.09 3.56
C LEU A 73 -6.80 -15.67 2.15
N LEU A 74 -7.71 -15.19 1.31
CA LEU A 74 -7.38 -14.69 -0.03
C LEU A 74 -6.47 -13.46 0.03
N MET A 75 -6.70 -12.56 1.00
CA MET A 75 -5.83 -11.42 1.23
C MET A 75 -4.39 -11.87 1.51
N ILE A 76 -4.17 -12.88 2.38
CA ILE A 76 -2.81 -13.39 2.63
C ILE A 76 -2.16 -13.91 1.35
N VAL A 77 -2.86 -14.72 0.57
CA VAL A 77 -2.33 -15.28 -0.70
C VAL A 77 -1.93 -14.15 -1.65
N MET A 78 -2.84 -13.20 -1.88
CA MET A 78 -2.59 -12.07 -2.78
C MET A 78 -1.42 -11.20 -2.31
N GLN A 79 -1.33 -10.92 -1.01
CA GLN A 79 -0.28 -10.07 -0.46
C GLN A 79 1.08 -10.77 -0.41
N VAL A 80 1.13 -12.08 -0.20
CA VAL A 80 2.37 -12.87 -0.36
C VAL A 80 2.86 -12.80 -1.80
N ILE A 81 1.98 -12.98 -2.78
CA ILE A 81 2.32 -12.87 -4.21
C ILE A 81 2.82 -11.45 -4.53
N LEU A 82 2.10 -10.43 -4.08
CA LEU A 82 2.45 -9.04 -4.32
C LEU A 82 3.79 -8.67 -3.68
N LEU A 83 4.02 -9.10 -2.44
CA LEU A 83 5.29 -8.91 -1.73
C LEU A 83 6.45 -9.61 -2.44
N LYS A 84 6.26 -10.86 -2.89
CA LYS A 84 7.26 -11.61 -3.66
C LYS A 84 7.64 -10.85 -4.93
N ILE A 85 6.65 -10.47 -5.74
CA ILE A 85 6.87 -9.74 -7.00
C ILE A 85 7.57 -8.40 -6.73
N ALA A 86 7.16 -7.67 -5.68
CA ALA A 86 7.76 -6.40 -5.33
C ALA A 86 9.22 -6.54 -4.87
N LEU A 87 9.54 -7.57 -4.08
CA LEU A 87 10.91 -7.83 -3.62
C LEU A 87 11.82 -8.31 -4.77
N ASP A 88 11.31 -9.12 -5.69
CA ASP A 88 12.07 -9.65 -6.83
C ASP A 88 12.41 -8.57 -7.88
N HIS A 89 11.54 -7.56 -8.04
CA HIS A 89 11.72 -6.47 -9.01
C HIS A 89 12.11 -5.13 -8.35
N ARG A 90 12.65 -5.19 -7.13
CA ARG A 90 13.12 -4.02 -6.41
C ARG A 90 14.41 -3.53 -7.03
N LEU A 91 14.39 -2.31 -7.57
CA LEU A 91 15.62 -1.64 -7.99
C LEU A 91 16.52 -1.42 -6.77
N PRO A 92 17.86 -1.57 -6.89
CA PRO A 92 18.80 -1.12 -5.87
C PRO A 92 18.51 0.35 -5.53
N PRO A 93 18.77 0.81 -4.29
CA PRO A 93 18.44 2.18 -3.90
C PRO A 93 19.26 3.18 -4.73
N SER A 94 18.70 3.62 -5.85
CA SER A 94 19.13 4.84 -6.51
C SER A 94 18.48 5.99 -5.77
N SER A 95 19.31 6.82 -5.16
CA SER A 95 18.89 8.07 -4.56
C SER A 95 18.07 8.88 -5.57
N LYS A 96 16.84 9.23 -5.16
CA LYS A 96 15.89 10.14 -5.83
C LYS A 96 15.21 9.64 -7.11
N GLY A 97 13.88 9.76 -7.11
CA GLY A 97 13.10 10.06 -8.32
C GLY A 97 12.45 8.86 -8.99
N GLY A 98 11.28 8.47 -8.49
CA GLY A 98 10.37 7.56 -9.19
C GLY A 98 8.93 7.93 -8.82
N GLU A 99 8.48 9.10 -9.27
CA GLU A 99 7.10 9.57 -9.12
C GLU A 99 6.15 8.68 -9.92
N ALA A 100 5.77 7.52 -9.36
CA ALA A 100 4.62 6.78 -9.81
C ALA A 100 3.51 7.00 -8.77
N ALA A 101 2.44 7.67 -9.22
CA ALA A 101 1.19 7.91 -8.50
C ALA A 101 0.60 6.59 -7.95
N THR A 102 1.01 6.22 -6.74
CA THR A 102 0.41 5.17 -5.92
C THR A 102 -0.02 5.76 -4.57
N PRO A 103 -1.16 5.34 -4.02
CA PRO A 103 -1.52 5.67 -2.66
C PRO A 103 -0.40 5.17 -1.75
N PHE A 104 0.03 5.99 -0.79
CA PHE A 104 1.08 5.68 0.20
C PHE A 104 2.55 5.71 -0.26
N ALA A 105 2.90 5.87 -1.55
CA ALA A 105 4.31 6.03 -1.93
C ALA A 105 4.91 7.37 -1.46
N ASN A 106 4.11 8.44 -1.52
CA ASN A 106 4.50 9.79 -1.09
C ASN A 106 4.75 9.90 0.43
N VAL A 107 4.46 8.84 1.21
CA VAL A 107 4.71 8.78 2.66
C VAL A 107 6.20 8.54 2.95
N ASN A 108 6.99 8.09 1.98
CA ASN A 108 8.42 7.84 2.15
C ASN A 108 9.31 9.09 1.99
N ASP A 109 8.78 10.21 1.47
CA ASP A 109 9.55 11.44 1.23
C ASP A 109 9.69 12.34 2.46
N GLY A 110 9.10 11.96 3.60
CA GLY A 110 9.31 12.67 4.84
C GLY A 110 8.75 11.89 6.04
N PRO A 111 9.42 11.92 7.21
CA PRO A 111 8.85 11.34 8.41
C PRO A 111 7.48 11.97 8.71
N VAL A 112 6.44 11.14 8.91
CA VAL A 112 5.17 11.59 9.49
C VAL A 112 5.39 12.06 10.94
N PHE A 113 6.39 11.47 11.64
CA PHE A 113 6.75 11.74 13.05
C PHE A 113 8.23 12.08 13.29
N GLY A 114 8.95 12.57 12.29
CA GLY A 114 10.37 12.99 12.43
C GLY A 114 11.41 11.87 12.61
N SER A 115 11.05 10.64 12.95
CA SER A 115 12.01 9.57 13.30
C SER A 115 12.22 8.55 12.18
N GLN A 116 13.47 8.10 12.01
CA GLN A 116 13.75 6.90 11.23
C GLN A 116 13.16 5.67 11.93
N ARG A 117 12.59 4.75 11.16
CA ARG A 117 11.94 3.55 11.71
C ARG A 117 12.97 2.75 12.52
N PRO A 118 12.65 2.36 13.77
CA PRO A 118 13.54 1.52 14.57
C PRO A 118 13.97 0.29 13.77
N TYR A 119 15.27 0.01 13.78
CA TYR A 119 15.87 -1.15 13.10
C TYR A 119 15.59 -1.26 11.59
N HIS A 120 15.22 -0.16 10.92
CA HIS A 120 14.75 -0.17 9.52
C HIS A 120 13.66 -1.21 9.29
N PHE A 121 12.75 -1.36 10.25
CA PHE A 121 11.67 -2.34 10.18
C PHE A 121 10.91 -2.21 8.85
N TRP A 122 10.79 -3.35 8.15
CA TRP A 122 10.15 -3.46 6.83
C TRP A 122 10.79 -2.62 5.70
N GLN A 123 11.97 -2.08 5.93
CA GLN A 123 12.78 -1.32 4.96
C GLN A 123 14.13 -2.01 4.69
N TRP A 124 14.26 -3.29 5.06
CA TRP A 124 15.48 -4.08 4.91
C TRP A 124 15.91 -4.20 3.45
N ARG A 125 17.23 -4.27 3.21
CA ARG A 125 17.77 -4.39 1.85
C ARG A 125 17.56 -5.78 1.25
N SER A 126 17.76 -6.83 2.04
CA SER A 126 17.59 -8.20 1.59
C SER A 126 16.12 -8.64 1.70
N PRO A 127 15.63 -9.54 0.83
CA PRO A 127 14.28 -10.10 0.94
C PRO A 127 14.08 -11.02 2.15
N LYS A 128 15.15 -11.68 2.64
CA LYS A 128 15.08 -12.72 3.68
C LYS A 128 14.40 -12.27 4.98
N PRO A 129 14.70 -11.09 5.56
CA PRO A 129 14.07 -10.63 6.81
C PRO A 129 12.55 -10.45 6.72
N TYR A 130 12.01 -10.10 5.54
CA TYR A 130 10.56 -9.98 5.33
C TYR A 130 9.85 -11.32 5.55
N TRP A 131 10.37 -12.38 4.95
CA TRP A 131 9.83 -13.73 5.09
C TRP A 131 10.05 -14.30 6.50
N GLN A 132 11.21 -14.01 7.12
CA GLN A 132 11.48 -14.41 8.49
C GLN A 132 10.50 -13.75 9.48
N PHE A 133 10.21 -12.46 9.31
CA PHE A 133 9.23 -11.77 10.13
C PHE A 133 7.84 -12.42 10.04
N LEU A 134 7.36 -12.70 8.82
CA LEU A 134 6.05 -13.33 8.62
C LEU A 134 6.01 -14.75 9.21
N LEU A 135 7.09 -15.52 9.03
CA LEU A 135 7.22 -16.86 9.61
C LEU A 135 7.20 -16.81 11.14
N TYR A 136 7.99 -15.92 11.76
CA TYR A 136 8.04 -15.78 13.22
C TYR A 136 6.72 -15.26 13.79
N LEU A 137 6.04 -14.35 13.09
CA LEU A 137 4.70 -13.90 13.47
C LEU A 137 3.71 -15.08 13.47
N PHE A 138 3.68 -15.87 12.40
CA PHE A 138 2.80 -17.04 12.30
C PHE A 138 3.11 -18.09 13.39
N ILE A 139 4.39 -18.41 13.59
CA ILE A 139 4.81 -19.36 14.65
C ILE A 139 4.43 -18.81 16.02
N GLY A 140 4.69 -17.53 16.30
CA GLY A 140 4.35 -16.90 17.57
C GLY A 140 2.85 -16.95 17.86
N LEU A 141 2.02 -16.61 16.86
CA LEU A 141 0.56 -16.72 16.99
C LEU A 141 0.11 -18.16 17.23
N THR A 142 0.71 -19.13 16.53
CA THR A 142 0.42 -20.56 16.70
C THR A 142 0.81 -21.05 18.10
N VAL A 143 1.98 -20.68 18.59
CA VAL A 143 2.44 -21.03 19.94
C VAL A 143 1.52 -20.41 21.00
N CYS A 144 1.17 -19.13 20.88
CA CYS A 144 0.22 -18.48 21.78
C CYS A 144 -1.14 -19.19 21.76
N GLU A 145 -1.65 -19.53 20.58
CA GLU A 145 -2.92 -20.26 20.44
C GLU A 145 -2.89 -21.59 21.20
N LEU A 146 -1.85 -22.40 20.98
CA LEU A 146 -1.71 -23.72 21.61
C LEU A 146 -1.47 -23.66 23.12
N LEU A 147 -0.68 -22.69 23.59
CA LEU A 147 -0.38 -22.52 25.01
C LEU A 147 -1.57 -21.97 25.80
N LEU A 148 -2.37 -21.08 25.19
CA LEU A 148 -3.50 -20.44 25.86
C LEU A 148 -4.80 -21.25 25.74
N ALA A 149 -4.96 -22.09 24.71
CA ALA A 149 -6.17 -22.89 24.49
C ALA A 149 -6.67 -23.69 25.73
N PRO A 150 -5.81 -24.28 26.59
CA PRO A 150 -6.26 -24.95 27.81
C PRO A 150 -6.85 -24.01 28.86
N VAL A 151 -6.44 -22.73 28.88
CA VAL A 151 -6.85 -21.74 29.89
C VAL A 151 -7.92 -20.83 29.31
N ARG A 152 -9.17 -21.32 29.30
CA ARG A 152 -10.34 -20.67 28.65
C ARG A 152 -10.46 -19.15 28.90
N PRO A 153 -10.34 -18.61 30.12
CA PRO A 153 -10.52 -17.16 30.34
C PRO A 153 -9.42 -16.33 29.66
N LEU A 154 -8.16 -16.76 29.79
CA LEU A 154 -7.02 -16.08 29.15
C LEU A 154 -7.11 -16.17 27.63
N TYR A 155 -7.52 -17.33 27.12
CA TYR A 155 -7.72 -17.53 25.68
C TYR A 155 -8.77 -16.57 25.10
N GLN A 156 -9.91 -16.38 25.77
CA GLN A 156 -10.95 -15.46 25.32
C GLN A 156 -10.45 -14.01 25.27
N THR A 157 -9.72 -13.57 26.30
CA THR A 157 -9.11 -12.23 26.33
C THR A 157 -8.07 -12.08 25.21
N TYR A 158 -7.16 -13.05 25.07
CA TYR A 158 -6.16 -13.07 23.99
C TYR A 158 -6.81 -13.00 22.61
N SER A 159 -7.77 -13.88 22.33
CA SER A 159 -8.50 -13.93 21.05
C SER A 159 -9.17 -12.58 20.76
N THR A 160 -9.81 -11.97 21.76
CA THR A 160 -10.45 -10.66 21.61
C THR A 160 -9.41 -9.58 21.25
N ILE A 161 -8.28 -9.55 21.97
CA ILE A 161 -7.21 -8.57 21.73
C ILE A 161 -6.66 -8.72 20.31
N ILE A 162 -6.29 -9.93 19.86
CA ILE A 162 -5.76 -10.13 18.51
C ILE A 162 -6.79 -9.75 17.44
N GLY A 163 -8.08 -9.98 17.69
CA GLY A 163 -9.16 -9.57 16.80
C GLY A 163 -9.22 -8.05 16.64
N TYR A 164 -9.29 -7.31 17.75
CA TYR A 164 -9.30 -5.85 17.72
C TYR A 164 -8.01 -5.26 17.14
N VAL A 165 -6.84 -5.83 17.46
CA VAL A 165 -5.56 -5.40 16.88
C VAL A 165 -5.53 -5.65 15.37
N GLY A 166 -5.89 -6.85 14.91
CA GLY A 166 -5.91 -7.18 13.49
C GLY A 166 -6.84 -6.28 12.68
N LEU A 167 -8.04 -6.03 13.20
CA LEU A 167 -9.03 -5.16 12.56
C LEU A 167 -8.65 -3.68 12.60
N SER A 168 -8.00 -3.20 13.67
CA SER A 168 -7.52 -1.82 13.76
C SER A 168 -6.30 -1.56 12.87
N VAL A 169 -5.39 -2.54 12.73
CA VAL A 169 -4.28 -2.45 11.77
C VAL A 169 -4.81 -2.27 10.34
N GLU A 170 -5.85 -3.01 9.95
CA GLU A 170 -6.50 -2.83 8.65
C GLU A 170 -7.23 -1.47 8.55
N ALA A 171 -8.02 -1.11 9.56
CA ALA A 171 -8.83 0.11 9.54
C ALA A 171 -8.01 1.41 9.54
N THR A 172 -6.75 1.36 9.98
CA THR A 172 -5.82 2.50 9.99
C THR A 172 -5.06 2.67 8.67
N LEU A 173 -5.22 1.76 7.71
CA LEU A 173 -4.57 1.83 6.41
C LEU A 173 -4.74 3.18 5.69
N PRO A 174 -5.90 3.87 5.73
CA PRO A 174 -6.06 5.16 5.05
C PRO A 174 -5.32 6.33 5.71
N LEU A 175 -4.98 6.24 7.00
CA LEU A 175 -4.46 7.35 7.79
C LEU A 175 -3.17 7.98 7.23
N PRO A 176 -2.16 7.21 6.77
CA PRO A 176 -0.97 7.82 6.20
C PRO A 176 -1.27 8.69 4.98
N GLN A 177 -2.26 8.31 4.15
CA GLN A 177 -2.70 9.13 3.02
C GLN A 177 -3.42 10.39 3.51
N VAL A 178 -4.26 10.27 4.54
CA VAL A 178 -4.95 11.41 5.16
C VAL A 178 -3.94 12.46 5.65
N PHE A 179 -2.90 12.01 6.35
CA PHE A 179 -1.85 12.90 6.84
C PHE A 179 -0.99 13.48 5.73
N ALA A 180 -0.66 12.68 4.71
CA ALA A 180 0.10 13.16 3.56
C ALA A 180 -0.64 14.29 2.83
N ASN A 181 -1.93 14.08 2.53
CA ASN A 181 -2.79 15.08 1.90
C ASN A 181 -2.95 16.34 2.77
N ALA A 182 -3.14 16.18 4.08
CA ALA A 182 -3.26 17.31 5.01
C ALA A 182 -1.96 18.12 5.10
N ARG A 183 -0.79 17.47 5.02
CA ARG A 183 0.50 18.15 5.05
C ARG A 183 0.84 18.82 3.73
N SER A 184 0.58 18.15 2.61
CA SER A 184 0.87 18.69 1.27
C SER A 184 -0.15 19.73 0.82
N GLN A 185 -1.34 19.74 1.44
CA GLN A 185 -2.52 20.48 0.96
C GLN A 185 -2.78 20.19 -0.53
N SER A 186 -2.50 18.97 -0.98
CA SER A 186 -2.64 18.55 -2.37
C SER A 186 -2.91 17.05 -2.49
N CYS A 187 -3.84 16.68 -3.37
CA CYS A 187 -4.12 15.29 -3.71
C CYS A 187 -3.40 14.84 -5.01
N LYS A 188 -2.35 15.55 -5.44
CA LYS A 188 -1.61 15.23 -6.66
C LYS A 188 -1.04 13.81 -6.60
N GLY A 189 -1.36 13.00 -7.62
CA GLY A 189 -0.96 11.59 -7.70
C GLY A 189 -1.88 10.61 -6.95
N PHE A 190 -2.91 11.09 -6.25
CA PHE A 190 -3.96 10.24 -5.75
C PHE A 190 -4.99 9.98 -6.86
N ARG A 191 -5.21 8.72 -7.22
CA ARG A 191 -6.06 8.35 -8.35
C ARG A 191 -7.53 8.34 -7.93
N PHE A 192 -8.38 9.07 -8.67
CA PHE A 192 -9.82 9.07 -8.45
C PHE A 192 -10.44 7.68 -8.43
N SER A 193 -10.04 6.81 -9.37
CA SER A 193 -10.57 5.45 -9.47
C SER A 193 -10.32 4.61 -8.21
N VAL A 194 -9.17 4.82 -7.55
CA VAL A 194 -8.83 4.13 -6.30
C VAL A 194 -9.70 4.64 -5.16
N LEU A 195 -9.80 5.97 -5.00
CA LEU A 195 -10.67 6.59 -4.00
C LEU A 195 -12.13 6.16 -4.16
N ALA A 196 -12.65 6.17 -5.39
CA ALA A 196 -14.01 5.73 -5.69
C ALA A 196 -14.20 4.25 -5.32
N SER A 197 -13.22 3.38 -5.61
CA SER A 197 -13.29 1.97 -5.25
C SER A 197 -13.32 1.75 -3.74
N TRP A 198 -12.60 2.56 -2.96
CA TRP A 198 -12.62 2.50 -1.49
C TRP A 198 -13.97 2.94 -0.94
N LEU A 199 -14.49 4.10 -1.37
CA LEU A 199 -15.80 4.60 -0.95
C LEU A 199 -16.95 3.64 -1.29
N ILE A 200 -16.95 3.09 -2.51
CA ILE A 200 -17.96 2.11 -2.94
C ILE A 200 -17.83 0.82 -2.12
N GLY A 201 -16.60 0.33 -1.92
CA GLY A 201 -16.33 -0.87 -1.13
C GLY A 201 -16.77 -0.72 0.32
N ASP A 202 -16.50 0.42 0.93
CA ASP A 202 -16.90 0.71 2.31
C ASP A 202 -18.41 0.92 2.44
N ALA A 203 -19.06 1.60 1.48
CA ALA A 203 -20.52 1.71 1.47
C ALA A 203 -21.19 0.32 1.37
N MET A 204 -20.71 -0.54 0.47
CA MET A 204 -21.20 -1.92 0.33
C MET A 204 -20.94 -2.75 1.59
N LYS A 205 -19.73 -2.64 2.18
CA LYS A 205 -19.37 -3.32 3.42
C LYS A 205 -20.25 -2.87 4.58
N MET A 206 -20.49 -1.57 4.72
CA MET A 206 -21.33 -1.01 5.78
C MET A 206 -22.77 -1.46 5.62
N PHE A 207 -23.32 -1.41 4.41
CA PHE A 207 -24.65 -1.94 4.15
C PHE A 207 -24.74 -3.40 4.61
N TRP A 208 -23.80 -4.24 4.16
CA TRP A 208 -23.78 -5.65 4.55
C TRP A 208 -23.60 -5.87 6.05
N PHE A 209 -22.73 -5.12 6.73
CA PHE A 209 -22.51 -5.24 8.17
C PHE A 209 -23.77 -4.99 9.02
N PHE A 210 -24.67 -4.12 8.54
CA PHE A 210 -25.89 -3.76 9.25
C PHE A 210 -27.16 -4.44 8.73
N THR A 211 -27.12 -5.05 7.54
CA THR A 211 -28.28 -5.76 6.96
C THR A 211 -28.11 -7.27 6.87
N SER A 212 -26.89 -7.80 7.04
CA SER A 212 -26.67 -9.25 6.99
C SER A 212 -27.43 -9.96 8.11
N THR A 213 -27.98 -11.13 7.79
CA THR A 213 -28.60 -12.04 8.76
C THR A 213 -27.57 -12.88 9.52
N THR A 214 -26.30 -12.81 9.14
CA THR A 214 -25.19 -13.52 9.78
C THR A 214 -24.56 -12.70 10.90
N GLU A 215 -23.97 -13.37 11.88
CA GLU A 215 -23.34 -12.71 13.01
C GLU A 215 -22.03 -12.03 12.60
N ILE A 216 -22.07 -10.70 12.55
CA ILE A 216 -20.89 -9.84 12.35
C ILE A 216 -20.58 -9.16 13.69
N THR A 217 -19.40 -9.47 14.22
CA THR A 217 -18.99 -9.01 15.55
C THR A 217 -18.83 -7.49 15.59
N TRP A 218 -18.99 -6.90 16.77
CA TRP A 218 -18.84 -5.46 16.95
C TRP A 218 -17.44 -4.95 16.60
N ALA A 219 -16.40 -5.78 16.72
CA ALA A 219 -15.05 -5.42 16.30
C ALA A 219 -15.00 -5.08 14.80
N PHE A 220 -15.62 -5.90 13.93
CA PHE A 220 -15.70 -5.62 12.50
C PHE A 220 -16.51 -4.34 12.22
N LYS A 221 -17.65 -4.16 12.90
CA LYS A 221 -18.50 -2.98 12.72
C LYS A 221 -17.78 -1.69 13.09
N LEU A 222 -17.16 -1.62 14.26
CA LEU A 222 -16.47 -0.43 14.75
C LEU A 222 -15.26 -0.08 13.88
N CYS A 223 -14.41 -1.06 13.57
CA CYS A 223 -13.26 -0.85 12.70
C CYS A 223 -13.68 -0.49 11.27
N GLY A 224 -14.74 -1.12 10.76
CA GLY A 224 -15.29 -0.81 9.44
C GLY A 224 -15.89 0.60 9.35
N ILE A 225 -16.60 1.06 10.39
CA ILE A 225 -17.08 2.45 10.48
C ILE A 225 -15.89 3.41 10.49
N PHE A 226 -14.87 3.14 11.31
CA PHE A 226 -13.69 3.99 11.37
C PHE A 226 -12.98 4.10 10.02
N GLN A 227 -12.81 2.99 9.32
CA GLN A 227 -12.24 2.96 7.97
C GLN A 227 -13.10 3.79 6.99
N ALA A 228 -14.42 3.56 6.97
CA ALA A 228 -15.35 4.30 6.12
C ALA A 228 -15.33 5.81 6.40
N CYS A 229 -15.16 6.22 7.65
CA CYS A 229 -14.96 7.62 8.01
C CYS A 229 -13.64 8.18 7.47
N CYS A 230 -12.54 7.43 7.57
CA CYS A 230 -11.25 7.85 7.03
C CYS A 230 -11.27 7.97 5.50
N ASP A 231 -11.88 7.00 4.82
CA ASP A 231 -12.00 7.01 3.36
C ASP A 231 -12.95 8.12 2.89
N SER A 232 -14.04 8.37 3.61
CA SER A 232 -14.91 9.54 3.36
C SER A 232 -14.17 10.86 3.56
N PHE A 233 -13.31 10.94 4.58
CA PHE A 233 -12.46 12.10 4.82
C PHE A 233 -11.44 12.31 3.70
N LEU A 234 -10.84 11.24 3.16
CA LEU A 234 -10.02 11.31 1.94
C LEU A 234 -10.83 11.83 0.75
N GLY A 235 -12.10 11.44 0.63
CA GLY A 235 -13.04 11.98 -0.35
C GLY A 235 -13.21 13.49 -0.22
N VAL A 236 -13.40 13.98 1.00
CA VAL A 236 -13.48 15.42 1.29
C VAL A 236 -12.16 16.12 0.96
N GLN A 237 -11.02 15.57 1.37
CA GLN A 237 -9.69 16.13 1.03
C GLN A 237 -9.46 16.20 -0.49
N TYR A 238 -9.92 15.20 -1.23
CA TYR A 238 -9.80 15.16 -2.70
C TYR A 238 -10.58 16.31 -3.35
N LEU A 239 -11.78 16.61 -2.85
CA LEU A 239 -12.60 17.71 -3.34
C LEU A 239 -12.07 19.08 -2.91
N MET A 240 -11.54 19.19 -1.68
CA MET A 240 -11.06 20.46 -1.11
C MET A 240 -9.70 20.90 -1.66
N TYR A 241 -8.75 19.98 -1.76
CA TYR A 241 -7.35 20.30 -2.09
C TYR A 241 -7.03 20.30 -3.58
N GLY A 242 -8.03 20.05 -4.44
CA GLY A 242 -7.99 20.19 -5.90
C GLY A 242 -6.61 20.14 -6.59
N ASP A 243 -6.24 18.97 -7.12
CA ASP A 243 -5.57 18.75 -8.43
C ASP A 243 -5.46 17.22 -8.65
N GLY A 244 -6.64 16.60 -8.67
CA GLY A 244 -6.84 15.23 -9.11
C GLY A 244 -6.94 15.19 -10.63
N GLU A 245 -5.84 14.78 -11.29
CA GLU A 245 -5.56 14.77 -12.74
C GLU A 245 -5.31 16.12 -13.44
N LYS A 246 -4.01 16.41 -13.67
CA LYS A 246 -3.43 16.82 -14.97
C LYS A 246 -2.13 16.07 -15.24
N GLY A 247 -2.15 14.75 -15.08
CA GLY A 247 -1.12 13.89 -15.66
C GLY A 247 -1.62 13.46 -17.03
N GLU A 248 -1.26 14.19 -18.09
CA GLU A 248 -1.40 13.66 -19.44
C GLU A 248 -0.83 12.24 -19.44
N VAL A 249 -1.59 11.27 -19.94
CA VAL A 249 -1.05 9.99 -20.37
C VAL A 249 -0.13 10.30 -21.55
N LYS A 250 1.08 10.78 -21.27
CA LYS A 250 2.19 10.68 -22.20
C LYS A 250 2.64 9.25 -22.12
N GLU A 251 2.06 8.42 -22.99
CA GLU A 251 2.84 7.38 -23.63
C GLU A 251 4.09 8.07 -24.18
N HIS A 252 5.17 8.04 -23.41
CA HIS A 252 6.46 8.37 -23.96
C HIS A 252 6.76 7.27 -24.98
N PRO A 253 6.86 7.56 -26.29
CA PRO A 253 7.62 6.68 -27.14
C PRO A 253 9.01 6.65 -26.51
N MET A 254 9.41 5.51 -25.91
CA MET A 254 10.80 5.33 -25.51
C MET A 254 11.59 5.31 -26.81
N SER A 255 12.14 6.46 -27.14
CA SER A 255 13.31 6.55 -28.00
C SER A 255 14.34 5.57 -27.45
N GLN A 256 14.79 4.73 -28.37
CA GLN A 256 15.78 3.69 -28.26
C GLN A 256 16.97 4.17 -27.40
N TYR A 257 17.10 3.66 -26.18
CA TYR A 257 18.33 3.84 -25.40
C TYR A 257 19.44 3.05 -26.10
N PRO A 258 20.55 3.66 -26.54
CA PRO A 258 21.68 2.90 -27.06
C PRO A 258 22.34 2.10 -25.93
N GLN A 259 22.34 0.78 -26.05
CA GLN A 259 23.15 -0.11 -25.23
C GLN A 259 24.63 0.14 -25.53
N TYR A 260 25.40 0.57 -24.53
CA TYR A 260 26.86 0.59 -24.62
C TYR A 260 27.42 -0.75 -24.10
N PRO A 261 28.15 -1.51 -24.92
CA PRO A 261 28.88 -2.67 -24.43
C PRO A 261 30.09 -2.20 -23.62
N ASN A 262 30.31 -2.83 -22.48
CA ASN A 262 31.48 -2.68 -21.58
C ASN A 262 31.56 -1.38 -20.75
N GLY A 263 30.79 -1.34 -19.65
CA GLY A 263 31.29 -1.01 -18.30
C GLY A 263 31.97 0.34 -18.01
N VAL A 264 32.07 1.28 -18.95
CA VAL A 264 32.68 2.60 -18.70
C VAL A 264 31.61 3.68 -18.86
N TYR A 265 31.12 4.18 -17.72
CA TYR A 265 30.29 5.38 -17.69
C TYR A 265 31.15 6.59 -18.04
N LYS A 266 30.90 7.22 -19.21
CA LYS A 266 31.32 8.60 -19.46
C LYS A 266 30.10 9.49 -19.22
N PRO A 267 30.18 10.48 -18.31
CA PRO A 267 29.08 11.43 -18.16
C PRO A 267 28.85 12.17 -19.49
N PRO A 268 27.61 12.51 -19.84
CA PRO A 268 27.32 13.29 -21.03
C PRO A 268 28.03 14.64 -20.93
N LEU A 269 28.81 14.98 -21.97
CA LEU A 269 29.26 16.36 -22.14
C LEU A 269 28.01 17.24 -22.29
N PRO A 270 27.92 18.39 -21.61
CA PRO A 270 26.77 19.26 -21.74
C PRO A 270 26.62 19.67 -23.21
N GLU A 271 25.45 19.37 -23.77
CA GLU A 271 25.03 19.85 -25.09
C GLU A 271 25.24 21.36 -25.14
N HIS A 272 25.81 21.82 -26.25
CA HIS A 272 26.03 23.24 -26.55
C HIS A 272 24.80 24.07 -26.18
N VAL A 273 24.91 24.84 -25.09
CA VAL A 273 23.96 25.89 -24.78
C VAL A 273 24.10 26.94 -25.87
N SER A 274 23.15 26.93 -26.81
CA SER A 274 22.94 28.01 -27.76
C SER A 274 22.87 29.32 -27.01
N GLY A 275 23.75 30.25 -27.37
CA GLY A 275 23.99 31.49 -26.63
C GLY A 275 22.73 32.31 -26.39
N ARG A 276 22.52 32.67 -25.12
CA ARG A 276 21.88 33.93 -24.74
C ARG A 276 22.96 34.84 -24.17
N SER A 277 23.31 35.86 -24.95
CA SER A 277 24.07 37.01 -24.48
C SER A 277 23.25 37.76 -23.44
N SER A 278 23.75 37.84 -22.21
CA SER A 278 23.31 38.83 -21.22
C SER A 278 24.50 39.73 -20.86
N PRO A 279 24.29 41.05 -20.80
CA PRO A 279 25.38 42.02 -20.70
C PRO A 279 25.79 42.20 -19.24
N ALA A 280 26.86 41.51 -18.82
CA ALA A 280 27.73 41.95 -17.73
C ALA A 280 28.89 40.93 -17.60
N GLY A 281 30.10 41.39 -17.88
CA GLY A 281 31.30 40.57 -17.84
C GLY A 281 31.61 40.05 -16.43
N ARG A 282 31.60 38.73 -16.27
CA ARG A 282 32.43 38.03 -15.28
C ARG A 282 32.72 36.62 -15.79
N ARG A 283 33.91 36.42 -16.37
CA ARG A 283 34.41 35.09 -16.76
C ARG A 283 34.87 34.36 -15.49
N THR A 284 34.22 33.27 -15.12
CA THR A 284 34.80 32.26 -14.22
C THR A 284 35.38 31.15 -15.09
N SER A 285 36.68 30.92 -14.96
CA SER A 285 37.43 29.88 -15.66
C SER A 285 37.10 28.50 -15.09
N SER A 286 36.64 27.59 -15.95
CA SER A 286 36.52 26.15 -15.62
C SER A 286 37.89 25.46 -15.75
N PRO A 287 38.31 24.59 -14.80
CA PRO A 287 39.68 24.09 -14.69
C PRO A 287 40.00 22.84 -15.54
N TYR A 288 39.24 22.51 -16.58
CA TYR A 288 39.54 21.37 -17.46
C TYR A 288 39.79 21.82 -18.90
N GLY A 289 41.06 21.93 -19.28
CA GLY A 289 41.47 22.24 -20.65
C GLY A 289 42.98 22.18 -20.82
N LYS A 290 43.48 20.99 -21.17
CA LYS A 290 44.82 20.59 -21.70
C LYS A 290 44.87 19.06 -21.50
N GLU A 291 45.10 18.17 -22.47
CA GLU A 291 45.88 18.20 -23.71
C GLU A 291 45.32 17.14 -24.68
N LEU A 292 45.42 17.38 -25.99
CA LEU A 292 45.62 16.35 -27.03
C LEU A 292 45.94 17.06 -28.36
N ARG A 293 47.18 17.52 -28.48
CA ARG A 293 48.05 17.48 -29.68
C ARG A 293 49.37 18.18 -29.37
#